data_AF-A0A949ESM8-F1
#
_entry.id   AF-A0A949ESM8-F1
#
_cell.length_a   1.000
_cell.length_b   1.000
_cell.length_c   1.000
_cell.angle_alpha   90.00
_cell.angle_beta   90.00
_cell.angle_gamma   90.00
#
_symmetry.space_group_name_H-M   'P 1'
#
loop_
_entity.id
_entity.type
_entity.pdbx_description
1 polymer ?
#
loop_
_entity_poly.entity_id
_entity_poly.type
_entity_poly.pdbx_seq_one_letter_code
_entity_poly.pdbx_strand_id
1 'polypeptide(L)'
;MPYSLQDLLPQFSRWLSVEKGYSPKTVESYGRDLAEFASFIGHDSDISQIEPRTVRSYVYALNGKNKGTSVARKLSALRTFFRHLLREKIII
;
A
#
# COMPACT_ATOMS: atom_id res chain seq x y z
N MET A 1 11.98 -11.06 9.61
CA MET A 1 12.48 -9.69 9.78
C MET A 1 11.26 -8.78 9.71
N PRO A 2 10.97 -7.97 10.74
CA PRO A 2 9.85 -7.05 10.66
C PRO A 2 10.22 -5.93 9.68
N TYR A 3 9.53 -5.87 8.55
CA TYR A 3 9.67 -4.77 7.60
C TYR A 3 8.50 -3.83 7.83
N SER A 4 8.76 -2.53 7.86
CA SER A 4 7.69 -1.55 7.75
C SER A 4 7.21 -1.46 6.30
N LEU A 5 6.07 -0.80 6.08
CA LEU A 5 5.62 -0.50 4.73
C LEU A 5 6.65 0.34 3.96
N GLN A 6 7.33 1.28 4.63
CA GLN A 6 8.27 2.19 3.98
C GLN A 6 9.52 1.48 3.48
N ASP A 7 10.01 0.49 4.22
CA ASP A 7 11.17 -0.33 3.82
C ASP A 7 10.93 -1.06 2.49
N LEU A 8 9.66 -1.36 2.20
CA LEU A 8 9.25 -2.15 1.04
C LEU A 8 8.84 -1.30 -0.17
N LEU A 9 8.64 0.01 0.01
CA LEU A 9 8.24 0.93 -1.07
C LEU A 9 9.24 0.98 -2.24
N PRO A 10 10.57 0.99 -2.03
CA PRO A 10 11.53 1.01 -3.14
C PRO A 10 11.45 -0.25 -4.02
N GLN A 11 11.32 -1.44 -3.40
CA GLN A 11 11.17 -2.70 -4.13
C GLN A 11 9.86 -2.73 -4.92
N PHE A 12 8.76 -2.33 -4.28
CA PHE A 12 7.46 -2.25 -4.94
C PHE A 12 7.45 -1.24 -6.10
N SER A 13 8.07 -0.07 -5.92
CA SER A 13 8.15 0.95 -6.97
C SER A 13 8.91 0.45 -8.20
N ARG A 14 10.03 -0.27 -7.97
CA ARG A 14 10.79 -0.93 -9.04
C ARG A 14 9.96 -1.99 -9.74
N TRP A 15 9.21 -2.80 -8.98
CA TRP A 15 8.31 -3.80 -9.55
C TRP A 15 7.24 -3.17 -10.45
N LEU A 16 6.61 -2.08 -10.00
CA LEU A 16 5.64 -1.35 -10.81
C LEU A 16 6.26 -0.75 -12.08
N SER A 17 7.45 -0.17 -12.00
CA SER A 17 8.07 0.49 -13.15
C SER A 17 8.66 -0.50 -14.16
N VAL A 18 9.40 -1.51 -13.69
CA VAL A 18 10.18 -2.41 -14.55
C VAL A 18 9.33 -3.58 -15.03
N GLU A 19 8.65 -4.27 -14.13
CA GLU A 19 7.91 -5.48 -14.48
C GLU A 19 6.49 -5.19 -14.97
N LYS A 20 5.81 -4.22 -14.35
CA LYS A 20 4.45 -3.83 -14.75
C LYS A 20 4.43 -2.76 -15.84
N GLY A 21 5.55 -2.11 -16.12
CA GLY A 21 5.66 -1.06 -17.14
C GLY A 21 4.81 0.18 -16.84
N TYR A 22 4.51 0.45 -15.57
CA TYR A 22 3.67 1.59 -15.21
C TYR A 22 4.43 2.91 -15.35
N SER A 23 3.71 3.94 -15.81
CA SER A 23 4.28 5.28 -15.97
C SER A 23 4.80 5.82 -14.63
N PRO A 24 5.81 6.73 -14.64
CA PRO A 24 6.31 7.36 -13.42
C PRO A 24 5.19 8.01 -12.58
N LYS A 25 4.19 8.60 -13.24
CA LYS A 25 3.04 9.21 -12.56
C LYS A 25 2.17 8.18 -11.85
N THR A 26 1.99 7.02 -12.47
CA THR A 26 1.27 5.90 -11.85
C THR A 26 2.05 5.38 -10.65
N VAL A 27 3.37 5.16 -10.77
CA VAL A 27 4.22 4.70 -9.65
C VAL A 27 4.15 5.69 -8.46
N GLU A 28 4.28 7.00 -8.73
CA GLU A 28 4.15 8.04 -7.71
C GLU A 28 2.77 8.03 -7.02
N SER A 29 1.70 7.85 -7.80
CA SER A 29 0.32 7.77 -7.29
C SER A 29 0.15 6.61 -6.30
N TYR A 30 0.71 5.44 -6.64
CA TYR A 30 0.71 4.28 -5.75
C TYR A 30 1.53 4.54 -4.48
N GLY A 31 2.74 5.11 -4.62
CA GLY A 31 3.60 5.45 -3.49
C GLY A 31 2.93 6.41 -2.50
N ARG A 32 2.28 7.47 -3.01
CA ARG A 32 1.53 8.43 -2.16
C ARG A 32 0.38 7.78 -1.40
N ASP A 33 -0.37 6.90 -2.04
CA ASP A 33 -1.48 6.21 -1.36
C ASP A 33 -0.99 5.25 -0.27
N LEU A 34 0.11 4.54 -0.52
CA LEU A 34 0.71 3.65 0.46
C LEU A 34 1.36 4.42 1.62
N ALA A 35 1.99 5.56 1.35
CA ALA A 35 2.52 6.43 2.39
C ALA A 35 1.41 6.94 3.33
N GLU A 36 0.25 7.32 2.78
CA GLU A 36 -0.90 7.73 3.59
C GLU A 36 -1.42 6.58 4.48
N PHE A 37 -1.44 5.35 3.94
CA PHE A 37 -1.79 4.18 4.74
C PHE A 37 -0.74 3.89 5.84
N ALA A 38 0.56 4.03 5.53
CA ALA A 38 1.63 3.91 6.53
C ALA A 38 1.46 4.94 7.67
N SER A 39 1.13 6.18 7.34
CA SER A 39 0.81 7.20 8.36
C SER A 39 -0.42 6.84 9.20
N PHE A 40 -1.41 6.16 8.62
CA PHE A 40 -2.61 5.72 9.37
C PHE A 40 -2.31 4.59 10.37
N ILE A 41 -1.47 3.62 9.99
CA ILE A 41 -1.15 2.46 10.84
C ILE A 41 0.06 2.68 11.76
N GLY A 42 0.81 3.77 11.57
CA GLY A 42 2.11 4.01 12.17
C GLY A 42 3.25 3.59 11.23
N HIS A 43 4.21 4.49 11.03
CA HIS A 43 5.28 4.32 10.04
C HIS A 43 6.17 3.08 10.29
N ASP A 44 6.33 2.70 11.56
CA ASP A 44 7.18 1.57 11.99
C ASP A 44 6.40 0.27 12.21
N SER A 45 5.11 0.25 11.85
CA SER A 45 4.28 -0.93 12.00
C SER A 45 4.77 -2.07 11.12
N ASP A 46 5.01 -3.22 11.74
CA ASP A 46 5.42 -4.44 11.06
C ASP A 46 4.32 -4.89 10.08
N ILE A 47 4.71 -5.03 8.81
CA ILE A 47 3.82 -5.46 7.73
C ILE A 47 3.18 -6.82 8.01
N SER A 48 3.86 -7.70 8.77
CA SER A 48 3.36 -9.04 9.11
C SER A 48 2.15 -9.01 10.06
N GLN A 49 1.98 -7.90 10.78
CA GLN A 49 0.90 -7.70 11.76
C GLN A 49 -0.32 -7.01 11.14
N ILE A 50 -0.28 -6.67 9.86
CA ILE A 50 -1.40 -5.99 9.20
C ILE A 50 -2.48 -7.00 8.82
N GLU A 51 -3.59 -6.93 9.55
CA GLU A 51 -4.76 -7.77 9.30
C GLU A 51 -5.81 -7.09 8.40
N PRO A 52 -6.76 -7.87 7.82
CA PRO A 52 -7.90 -7.32 7.10
C PRO A 52 -8.72 -6.30 7.91
N ARG A 53 -8.73 -6.40 9.25
CA ARG A 53 -9.40 -5.43 10.13
C ARG A 53 -8.74 -4.05 10.04
N THR A 54 -7.43 -3.99 9.96
CA THR A 54 -6.66 -2.73 9.82
C THR A 54 -7.03 -2.00 8.53
N VAL A 55 -7.15 -2.74 7.41
CA VAL A 55 -7.59 -2.17 6.13
C VAL A 55 -9.03 -1.67 6.20
N ARG A 56 -9.94 -2.41 6.85
CA ARG A 56 -11.33 -1.96 7.06
C ARG A 56 -11.40 -0.67 7.89
N SER A 57 -10.62 -0.58 8.96
CA SER A 57 -10.51 0.63 9.79
C SER A 57 -9.99 1.81 8.99
N TYR A 58 -9.00 1.60 8.11
CA TYR A 58 -8.50 2.65 7.21
C TYR A 58 -9.60 3.14 6.25
N VAL A 59 -10.32 2.22 5.58
CA VAL A 59 -11.42 2.58 4.68
C VAL A 59 -12.52 3.36 5.40
N TYR A 60 -12.86 2.96 6.62
CA TYR A 60 -13.81 3.70 7.44
C TYR A 60 -13.31 5.12 7.74
N ALA A 61 -12.03 5.29 8.07
CA ALA A 61 -11.43 6.60 8.33
C ALA A 61 -11.35 7.50 7.07
N LEU A 62 -11.31 6.92 5.87
CA LEU A 62 -11.38 7.65 4.61
C LEU A 62 -12.80 8.14 4.29
N ASN A 63 -13.82 7.44 4.79
CA ASN A 63 -15.21 7.75 4.50
C ASN A 63 -15.58 9.14 5.07
N GLY A 64 -16.34 9.92 4.31
CA GLY A 64 -16.70 11.30 4.65
C GLY A 64 -15.58 12.35 4.47
N LYS A 65 -14.31 11.93 4.30
CA LYS A 65 -13.17 12.82 3.99
C LYS A 65 -12.76 12.78 2.52
N ASN A 66 -13.05 11.67 1.84
CA ASN A 66 -12.63 11.42 0.47
C ASN A 66 -13.83 11.11 -0.43
N LYS A 67 -13.73 11.49 -1.71
CA LYS A 67 -14.64 11.02 -2.74
C LYS A 67 -14.46 9.51 -2.94
N GLY A 68 -15.54 8.81 -3.34
CA GLY A 68 -15.51 7.37 -3.56
C GLY A 68 -14.43 6.90 -4.53
N THR A 69 -14.13 7.70 -5.57
CA THR A 69 -13.05 7.42 -6.53
C THR A 69 -11.66 7.44 -5.88
N SER A 70 -11.42 8.35 -4.93
CA SER A 70 -10.17 8.39 -4.16
C SER A 70 -10.02 7.17 -3.26
N VAL A 71 -11.11 6.76 -2.59
CA VAL A 71 -11.12 5.54 -1.75
C VAL A 71 -10.84 4.30 -2.60
N ALA A 72 -11.47 4.17 -3.77
CA ALA A 72 -11.24 3.06 -4.68
C ALA A 72 -9.78 3.00 -5.18
N ARG A 73 -9.17 4.15 -5.51
CA ARG A 73 -7.77 4.25 -5.93
C ARG A 73 -6.82 3.78 -4.83
N LYS A 74 -7.03 4.25 -3.59
CA LYS A 74 -6.24 3.85 -2.41
C LYS A 74 -6.34 2.36 -2.12
N LEU A 75 -7.55 1.80 -2.19
CA LEU A 75 -7.77 0.35 -2.06
C LEU A 75 -7.07 -0.45 -3.17
N SER A 76 -7.04 0.06 -4.40
CA SER A 76 -6.31 -0.58 -5.50
C SER A 76 -4.80 -0.59 -5.23
N ALA A 77 -4.25 0.50 -4.69
CA ALA A 77 -2.84 0.57 -4.30
C ALA A 77 -2.51 -0.48 -3.23
N LEU A 78 -3.30 -0.55 -2.16
CA LEU A 78 -3.14 -1.55 -1.10
C LEU A 78 -3.21 -2.98 -1.63
N ARG A 79 -4.25 -3.29 -2.42
CA ARG A 79 -4.43 -4.64 -2.99
C ARG A 79 -3.24 -5.06 -3.84
N THR A 80 -2.72 -4.14 -4.66
CA THR A 80 -1.59 -4.41 -5.55
C THR A 80 -0.29 -4.58 -4.78
N PHE A 81 -0.09 -3.77 -3.73
CA PHE A 81 1.05 -3.88 -2.84
C PHE A 81 1.08 -5.21 -2.08
N PHE A 82 0.01 -5.58 -1.38
CA PHE A 82 -0.04 -6.87 -0.66
C PHE A 82 0.09 -8.08 -1.60
N ARG A 83 -0.42 -7.98 -2.84
CA ARG A 83 -0.19 -9.00 -3.86
C ARG A 83 1.28 -9.13 -4.25
N HIS A 84 1.99 -8.01 -4.37
CA HIS A 84 3.43 -8.02 -4.60
C HIS A 84 4.16 -8.70 -3.44
N LEU A 85 3.81 -8.37 -2.19
CA LEU A 85 4.45 -8.98 -1.01
C LEU A 85 4.22 -10.50 -0.91
N LEU A 86 3.01 -10.98 -1.25
CA LEU A 86 2.72 -12.42 -1.35
C LEU A 86 3.56 -13.08 -2.45
N ARG A 87 3.69 -12.43 -3.61
CA ARG A 87 4.50 -12.94 -4.73
C ARG A 87 5.99 -13.06 -4.34
N GLU A 88 6.52 -12.05 -3.65
CA GLU A 88 7.90 -12.03 -3.16
C GLU A 88 8.12 -12.88 -1.91
N LYS A 89 7.06 -13.54 -1.38
CA LYS A 89 7.09 -14.36 -0.17
C LYS A 89 7.57 -13.59 1.08
N ILE A 90 7.30 -12.28 1.13
CA ILE A 90 7.56 -11.43 2.29
C ILE A 90 6.49 -11.65 3.36
N ILE A 91 5.26 -11.93 2.93
CA ILE A 91 4.12 -12.34 3.75
C ILE A 91 3.54 -13.66 3.23
N ILE A 92 2.78 -14.37 4.07
CA ILE A 92 2.23 -15.70 3.80
C ILE A 92 0.69 -15.64 3.84
#